data_AF-A0A3D2R0F9-F1
#
_entry.id   AF-A0A3D2R0F9-F1
#
_cell.length_a   1.000
_cell.length_b   1.000
_cell.length_c   1.000
_cell.angle_alpha   90.00
_cell.angle_beta   90.00
_cell.angle_gamma   90.00
#
_symmetry.space_group_name_H-M   'P 1'
#
loop_
_entity.id
_entity.type
_entity.pdbx_description
1 polymer ?
#
loop_
_entity_poly.entity_id
_entity_poly.type
_entity_poly.pdbx_seq_one_letter_code
_entity_poly.pdbx_strand_id
1 'polypeptide(L)' 'SSFDKKSSGLQRLLVGYAEDTNIDGAGRLLISQALREFGNLAKTIMFVGQGTHFEIWNQEMW' A
#
# COMPACT_ATOMS: atom_id res chain seq x y z
N SER A 1 16.99 -10.51 -14.84
CA SER A 1 16.72 -11.96 -14.93
C SER A 1 15.72 -12.37 -13.87
N SER A 2 14.64 -13.02 -14.30
CA SER A 2 13.44 -13.42 -13.53
C SER A 2 13.67 -14.54 -12.50
N PHE A 3 14.73 -14.49 -11.70
CA PHE A 3 15.09 -15.60 -10.82
C PHE A 3 15.59 -15.13 -9.46
N ASP A 4 14.66 -14.70 -8.61
CA ASP A 4 14.78 -14.89 -7.18
C ASP A 4 13.43 -15.42 -6.66
N LYS A 5 13.39 -16.66 -6.16
CA LYS A 5 12.12 -17.25 -5.66
C LYS A 5 11.51 -16.43 -4.52
N LYS A 6 12.31 -15.62 -3.82
CA LYS A 6 11.84 -14.66 -2.82
C LYS A 6 11.18 -13.43 -3.45
N SER A 7 11.63 -12.99 -4.63
CA SER A 7 11.06 -11.81 -5.31
C SER A 7 9.70 -12.11 -5.96
N SER A 8 9.46 -13.33 -6.43
CA SER A 8 8.18 -13.68 -7.06
C SER A 8 7.00 -13.70 -6.08
N GLY A 9 7.24 -14.10 -4.83
CA GLY A 9 6.24 -14.06 -3.76
C GLY A 9 5.85 -12.64 -3.38
N LEU A 10 6.84 -11.77 -3.19
CA LEU A 10 6.62 -10.34 -2.93
C LEU A 10 5.94 -9.66 -4.11
N GLN A 11 6.36 -9.95 -5.35
CA GLN A 11 5.72 -9.42 -6.55
C GLN A 11 4.26 -9.87 -6.67
N ARG A 12 3.95 -11.13 -6.36
CA ARG A 12 2.57 -11.65 -6.41
C ARG A 12 1.70 -11.08 -5.28
N LEU A 13 2.29 -10.78 -4.14
CA LEU A 13 1.64 -10.06 -3.04
C LEU A 13 1.33 -8.62 -3.45
N LEU A 14 2.33 -7.90 -3.97
CA LEU A 14 2.19 -6.52 -4.43
C LEU A 14 1.18 -6.37 -5.57
N VAL A 15 1.19 -7.29 -6.54
CA VAL A 15 0.24 -7.28 -7.66
C VAL A 15 -1.12 -7.86 -7.24
N GLY A 16 -1.14 -8.86 -6.35
CA GLY A 16 -2.35 -9.55 -5.93
C GLY A 16 -3.28 -8.71 -5.05
N TYR A 17 -2.75 -7.71 -4.35
CA TYR A 17 -3.51 -6.74 -3.58
C TYR A 17 -3.62 -5.36 -4.27
N ALA A 18 -3.08 -5.21 -5.48
CA ALA A 18 -3.20 -3.96 -6.22
C ALA A 18 -4.66 -3.77 -6.67
N GLU A 19 -5.23 -2.61 -6.34
CA GLU A 19 -6.56 -2.19 -6.75
C GLU A 19 -6.51 -0.80 -7.37
N ASP A 20 -7.26 -0.61 -8.46
CA ASP A 20 -7.51 0.73 -8.99
C ASP A 20 -8.53 1.43 -8.10
N THR A 21 -8.21 2.66 -7.71
CA THR A 21 -9.08 3.49 -6.87
C THR A 21 -9.01 4.93 -7.32
N ASN A 22 -10.10 5.67 -7.09
CA ASN A 22 -10.22 7.07 -7.48
C ASN A 22 -10.14 7.96 -6.24
N ILE A 23 -9.58 9.15 -6.44
CA ILE A 23 -9.62 10.21 -5.45
C ILE A 23 -10.93 10.98 -5.64
N ASP A 24 -11.68 11.17 -4.56
CA ASP A 24 -12.92 11.93 -4.62
C ASP A 24 -12.68 13.45 -4.75
N GLY A 25 -13.76 14.22 -4.95
CA GLY A 25 -13.66 15.68 -5.10
C GLY A 25 -13.14 16.44 -3.87
N ALA A 26 -13.01 15.76 -2.72
CA ALA A 26 -12.42 16.31 -1.50
C ALA A 26 -10.95 15.89 -1.30
N GLY A 27 -10.35 15.20 -2.28
CA GLY A 27 -8.96 14.74 -2.20
C GLY A 27 -8.77 13.49 -1.34
N ARG A 28 -9.84 12.71 -1.09
CA ARG A 28 -9.77 11.52 -0.23
C ARG A 28 -9.65 10.26 -1.06
N LEU A 29 -8.87 9.31 -0.54
CA LEU A 29 -8.71 7.97 -1.08
C LEU A 29 -9.39 6.95 -0.17
N LEU A 30 -10.19 6.05 -0.73
CA LEU A 30 -10.71 4.91 0.00
C LEU A 30 -9.70 3.76 -0.09
N ILE A 31 -9.16 3.34 1.06
CA ILE A 31 -8.29 2.17 1.16
C ILE A 31 -9.17 0.97 1.53
N SER A 32 -9.15 -0.09 0.70
CA SER A 32 -9.93 -1.31 1.00
C SER A 32 -9.54 -1.92 2.34
N GLN A 33 -10.42 -2.76 2.88
CA GLN A 33 -10.17 -3.45 4.14
C GLN A 33 -8.93 -4.36 4.05
N ALA A 34 -8.78 -5.08 2.93
CA ALA A 34 -7.64 -5.95 2.70
C ALA A 34 -6.29 -5.20 2.76
N LEU A 35 -6.21 -4.00 2.14
CA LEU A 35 -5.00 -3.18 2.20
C LEU A 35 -4.73 -2.59 3.59
N ARG A 36 -5.80 -2.23 4.33
CA ARG A 36 -5.67 -1.79 5.73
C ARG A 36 -5.14 -2.90 6.63
N GLU A 37 -5.65 -4.12 6.47
CA GLU A 37 -5.17 -5.30 7.22
C GLU A 37 -3.73 -5.65 6.84
N PHE A 38 -3.39 -5.58 5.55
CA PHE A 38 -2.04 -5.83 5.04
C PHE A 38 -1.00 -4.88 5.64
N GLY A 39 -1.28 -3.57 5.62
CA GLY A 39 -0.39 -2.55 6.20
C GLY A 39 -0.52 -2.40 7.72
N ASN A 40 -1.36 -3.21 8.37
CA ASN A 40 -1.76 -3.08 9.76
C ASN A 40 -2.15 -1.62 10.12
N LEU A 41 -2.88 -0.93 9.24
CA LEU A 41 -3.13 0.51 9.36
C LEU A 41 -4.07 0.80 10.54
N ALA A 42 -3.63 1.70 11.42
CA ALA A 42 -4.42 2.19 12.55
C ALA A 42 -5.14 3.50 12.20
N LYS A 43 -5.80 4.11 13.19
CA LYS A 43 -6.53 5.38 13.02
C LYS A 43 -5.62 6.51 12.52
N THR A 44 -4.37 6.53 12.98
CA THR A 44 -3.37 7.49 12.52
C THR A 44 -2.35 6.77 11.66
N ILE A 45 -2.03 7.38 10.52
CA ILE A 45 -1.13 6.84 9.52
C ILE A 45 -0.08 7.88 9.17
N MET A 46 1.07 7.41 8.71
CA MET A 46 2.09 8.27 8.11
C MET A 46 1.97 8.21 6.58
N PHE A 47 2.00 9.38 5.94
CA PHE A 47 2.01 9.52 4.48
C PHE A 47 3.40 9.99 4.05
N VAL A 48 4.09 9.18 3.25
CA VAL A 48 5.47 9.44 2.83
C VAL A 48 5.55 9.52 1.31
N GLY A 49 6.06 10.64 0.79
CA GLY A 49 6.31 10.78 -0.64
C GLY A 49 7.68 10.21 -1.05
N GLN A 50 7.69 9.35 -2.07
CA GLN A 50 8.89 8.76 -2.68
C GLN A 50 9.15 9.31 -4.09
N GLY A 51 8.63 10.50 -4.39
CA GLY A 51 8.74 11.18 -5.68
C GLY A 51 7.75 10.65 -6.73
N THR A 52 7.88 9.39 -7.15
CA THR A 52 7.02 8.78 -8.20
C THR A 52 5.72 8.18 -7.66
N HIS A 53 5.71 7.85 -6.38
CA HIS A 53 4.57 7.31 -5.65
C HIS A 53 4.65 7.78 -4.20
N PHE A 54 3.62 7.44 -3.43
CA PHE A 54 3.63 7.60 -1.98
C PHE A 54 3.41 6.27 -1.30
N GLU A 55 3.83 6.20 -0.05
CA GLU A 55 3.64 5.06 0.84
C GLU A 55 2.77 5.48 2.02
N ILE A 56 1.98 4.54 2.52
CA ILE A 56 1.16 4.71 3.72
C ILE A 56 1.62 3.68 4.75
N TRP A 57 1.97 4.16 5.92
CA TRP A 57 2.50 3.33 7.01
C TRP A 57 1.65 3.46 8.27
N ASN A 58 1.59 2.39 9.06
CA ASN A 58 1.13 2.49 10.43
C ASN A 58 2.17 3.32 11.22
N GLN A 59 1.71 4.41 11.84
CA GLN A 59 2.57 5.33 12.59
C GLN A 59 3.28 4.69 13.80
N GLU A 60 2.68 3.69 14.44
CA GLU A 60 3.23 3.03 15.63
C GLU A 60 4.24 1.91 15.29
N MET A 61 4.22 1.43 14.05
CA MET A 61 5.01 0.27 13.60
C MET A 61 6.20 0.64 12.71
N TRP A 62 6.32 1.92 12.33
CA TRP A 62 7.43 2.47 11.56
C TRP A 62 8.58 2.90 12.49
#